data_AF-A0A957I2M6-F1
#
_entry.id   AF-A0A957I2M6-F1
#
_cell.length_a   1.000
_cell.length_b   1.000
_cell.length_c   1.000
_cell.angle_alpha   90.00
_cell.angle_beta   90.00
_cell.angle_gamma   90.00
#
_symmetry.space_group_name_H-M   'P 1'
#
loop_
_entity.id
_entity.type
_entity.pdbx_description
1 polymer ?
#
loop_
_entity_poly.entity_id
_entity_poly.type
_entity_poly.pdbx_seq_one_letter_code
_entity_poly.pdbx_strand_id
1 'polypeptide(L)'
;MKLKQILLVITLAAAALLTTLIMLRPTDARAEVAVPATPLADFPMLADFEGGVPAGWFVYNGGGSNLTAFTEIISDADAAALPGQVGDNELLSTTFTVGDYAGFGDNFGAVSQNWASYDAFTFWFYGQNSGLSYQAEVFDGGSDADHAERWDYNFTDDFTGWRQIIIPFSAFNFATDF
;
A
#
# COMPACT_ATOMS: atom_id res chain seq x y z
N MET A 1 34.49 -24.30 4.75
CA MET A 1 34.50 -22.99 4.06
C MET A 1 33.04 -22.62 3.80
N LYS A 2 32.41 -21.88 4.73
CA LYS A 2 30.99 -21.52 4.67
C LYS A 2 30.91 -20.06 4.22
N LEU A 3 30.45 -19.80 3.01
CA LEU A 3 30.11 -18.45 2.56
C LEU A 3 28.85 -18.01 3.33
N LYS A 4 28.97 -16.93 4.10
CA LYS A 4 27.83 -16.20 4.66
C LYS A 4 27.36 -15.22 3.58
N GLN A 5 26.18 -15.43 3.02
CA GLN A 5 25.54 -14.42 2.18
C GLN A 5 24.89 -13.38 3.09
N ILE A 6 25.29 -12.13 2.90
CA ILE A 6 24.77 -10.93 3.56
C ILE A 6 23.67 -10.41 2.64
N LEU A 7 22.43 -10.42 3.10
CA LEU A 7 21.33 -9.71 2.45
C LEU A 7 21.22 -8.33 3.09
N LEU A 8 21.39 -7.30 2.27
CA LEU A 8 21.32 -5.89 2.64
C LEU A 8 19.86 -5.44 2.58
N VAL A 9 19.31 -5.01 3.72
CA VAL A 9 18.04 -4.28 3.81
C VAL A 9 18.39 -2.84 4.13
N ILE A 10 17.96 -1.90 3.28
CA ILE A 10 18.12 -0.46 3.50
C ILE A 10 16.82 0.06 4.10
N THR A 11 16.89 0.58 5.32
CA THR A 11 15.83 1.40 5.94
C THR A 11 16.34 2.83 6.13
N LEU A 12 15.51 3.80 5.74
CA LEU A 12 15.59 5.24 6.01
C LEU A 12 14.17 5.62 6.50
N ALA A 13 13.88 6.39 7.55
CA ALA A 13 14.64 7.31 8.38
C ALA A 13 13.89 7.56 9.72
N ALA A 14 14.60 7.92 10.80
CA ALA A 14 14.13 8.86 11.85
C ALA A 14 15.31 9.25 12.79
N ALA A 15 15.17 10.40 13.46
CA ALA A 15 16.25 11.33 13.80
C ALA A 15 17.04 11.12 15.12
N ALA A 16 18.25 11.71 15.10
CA ALA A 16 19.07 12.29 16.18
C ALA A 16 19.60 11.44 17.34
N LEU A 17 20.94 11.22 17.36
CA LEU A 17 21.77 11.63 18.51
C LEU A 17 23.27 11.74 18.12
N LEU A 18 23.85 12.88 18.44
CA LEU A 18 25.27 13.18 18.29
C LEU A 18 26.08 12.39 19.33
N THR A 19 26.90 11.42 18.90
CA THR A 19 28.03 10.90 19.70
C THR A 19 29.28 10.83 18.83
N THR A 20 30.25 11.70 19.10
CA THR A 20 31.59 11.62 18.55
C THR A 20 32.30 10.38 19.09
N LEU A 21 32.53 9.40 18.21
CA LEU A 21 33.55 8.36 18.44
C LEU A 21 34.56 8.42 17.29
N ILE A 22 35.70 9.06 17.55
CA ILE A 22 36.86 9.03 16.66
C ILE A 22 37.50 7.64 16.78
N MET A 23 37.20 6.75 15.84
CA MET A 23 37.97 5.54 15.58
C MET A 23 38.54 5.64 14.15
N LEU A 24 39.81 6.01 14.09
CA LEU A 24 40.60 6.23 12.89
C LEU A 24 41.19 4.91 12.37
N ARG A 25 40.67 4.28 11.30
CA ARG A 25 41.34 3.20 10.54
C ARG A 25 40.75 3.07 9.11
N PRO A 26 41.49 2.45 8.17
CA PRO A 26 42.49 3.02 7.26
C PRO A 26 41.89 3.38 5.89
N THR A 27 42.57 4.27 5.17
CA THR A 27 42.27 4.71 3.80
C THR A 27 42.39 3.57 2.79
N ASP A 28 41.26 2.95 2.45
CA ASP A 28 41.02 2.38 1.12
C ASP A 28 40.05 3.30 0.39
N ALA A 29 40.60 4.32 -0.27
CA ALA A 29 39.84 5.20 -1.14
C ALA A 29 39.46 4.45 -2.43
N ARG A 30 38.46 3.57 -2.35
CA ARG A 30 37.64 3.26 -3.51
C ARG A 30 36.66 4.41 -3.63
N ALA A 31 36.78 5.21 -4.69
CA ALA A 31 35.79 6.22 -5.01
C ALA A 31 34.43 5.53 -5.11
N GLU A 32 33.61 5.67 -4.08
CA GLU A 32 32.20 5.36 -4.15
C GLU A 32 31.62 6.40 -5.10
N VAL A 33 31.30 5.97 -6.31
CA VAL A 33 30.49 6.77 -7.21
C VAL A 33 29.15 6.89 -6.48
N ALA A 34 28.95 8.01 -5.81
CA ALA A 34 27.64 8.41 -5.34
C ALA A 34 26.77 8.53 -6.59
N VAL A 35 26.08 7.45 -6.93
CA VAL A 35 24.94 7.53 -7.84
C VAL A 35 23.98 8.45 -7.09
N PRO A 36 23.64 9.63 -7.63
CA PRO A 36 22.58 10.41 -7.02
C PRO A 36 21.36 9.50 -7.03
N ALA A 37 20.96 9.01 -5.85
CA ALA A 37 19.67 8.41 -5.66
C ALA A 37 18.69 9.53 -5.96
N THR A 38 18.23 9.57 -7.20
CA THR A 38 17.04 10.35 -7.54
C THR A 38 15.98 9.76 -6.61
N PRO A 39 15.35 10.56 -5.74
CA PRO A 39 14.24 10.05 -4.95
C PRO A 39 13.31 9.33 -5.94
N LEU A 40 12.95 8.08 -5.64
CA LEU A 40 11.77 7.50 -6.27
C LEU A 40 10.69 8.58 -6.11
N ALA A 41 10.06 8.98 -7.20
CA ALA A 41 9.04 10.02 -7.16
C ALA A 41 8.12 9.76 -5.96
N ASP A 42 7.92 10.77 -5.11
CA ASP A 42 6.95 10.65 -4.01
C ASP A 42 5.60 10.36 -4.67
N PHE A 43 5.18 9.10 -4.60
CA PHE A 43 3.81 8.75 -4.96
C PHE A 43 2.91 9.45 -3.94
N PRO A 44 1.85 10.16 -4.37
CA PRO A 44 0.93 10.79 -3.45
C PRO A 44 0.32 9.67 -2.60
N MET A 45 0.63 9.69 -1.30
CA MET A 45 0.01 8.76 -0.35
C MET A 45 -1.48 9.11 -0.25
N LEU A 46 -2.34 8.17 -0.61
CA LEU A 46 -3.79 8.36 -0.55
C LEU A 46 -4.33 8.11 0.87
N ALA A 47 -3.81 7.07 1.54
CA ALA A 47 -4.13 6.75 2.92
C ALA A 47 -2.98 5.96 3.55
N ASP A 48 -2.48 6.44 4.69
CA ASP A 48 -1.52 5.74 5.57
C ASP A 48 -2.16 5.22 6.87
N PHE A 49 -3.40 5.63 7.16
CA PHE A 49 -4.23 5.21 8.29
C PHE A 49 -3.78 5.63 9.69
N GLU A 50 -2.65 6.32 9.84
CA GLU A 50 -2.09 6.82 11.13
C GLU A 50 -2.97 7.82 11.89
N GLY A 51 -4.10 8.22 11.30
CA GLY A 51 -5.11 9.08 11.90
C GLY A 51 -6.54 8.56 11.70
N GLY A 52 -6.70 7.28 11.36
CA GLY A 52 -7.96 6.68 10.93
C GLY A 52 -8.15 6.67 9.42
N VAL A 53 -9.37 6.30 8.99
CA VAL A 53 -9.72 6.25 7.55
C VAL A 53 -9.91 7.65 6.95
N PRO A 54 -9.72 7.83 5.63
CA PRO A 54 -10.00 9.08 4.93
C PRO A 54 -11.43 9.60 5.16
N ALA A 55 -11.62 10.92 5.05
CA ALA A 55 -12.93 11.54 5.28
C ALA A 55 -14.02 11.07 4.31
N GLY A 56 -13.64 10.66 3.10
CA GLY A 56 -14.54 10.14 2.08
C GLY A 56 -14.78 8.63 2.16
N TRP A 57 -14.26 7.97 3.21
CA TRP A 57 -14.31 6.52 3.36
C TRP A 57 -15.74 5.99 3.53
N PHE A 58 -16.01 4.86 2.89
CA PHE A 58 -17.26 4.12 3.05
C PHE A 58 -17.05 2.61 2.92
N VAL A 59 -17.99 1.85 3.46
CA VAL A 59 -18.10 0.40 3.28
C VAL A 59 -19.44 0.09 2.60
N TYR A 60 -19.48 -0.94 1.77
CA TYR A 60 -20.68 -1.37 1.07
C TYR A 60 -20.73 -2.90 0.98
N ASN A 61 -21.94 -3.46 0.92
CA ASN A 61 -22.16 -4.88 0.73
C ASN A 61 -23.58 -5.16 0.19
N GLY A 62 -23.72 -6.29 -0.51
CA GLY A 62 -25.02 -6.82 -0.90
C GLY A 62 -25.75 -7.49 0.27
N GLY A 63 -27.01 -7.84 0.05
CA GLY A 63 -27.91 -8.34 1.11
C GLY A 63 -27.50 -9.69 1.71
N GLY A 64 -26.70 -10.48 0.98
CA GLY A 64 -26.14 -11.75 1.45
C GLY A 64 -24.73 -11.65 2.06
N SER A 65 -24.16 -10.44 2.13
CA SER A 65 -22.77 -10.21 2.53
C SER A 65 -22.68 -9.30 3.76
N ASN A 66 -21.49 -9.27 4.36
CA ASN A 66 -21.12 -8.31 5.39
C ASN A 66 -19.64 -7.99 5.28
N LEU A 67 -19.28 -6.72 5.45
CA LEU A 67 -17.91 -6.28 5.59
C LEU A 67 -17.82 -5.22 6.68
N THR A 68 -16.83 -5.36 7.54
CA THR A 68 -16.41 -4.34 8.51
C THR A 68 -14.97 -3.98 8.22
N ALA A 69 -14.69 -2.69 8.10
CA ALA A 69 -13.34 -2.14 7.98
C ALA A 69 -13.07 -1.20 9.17
N PHE A 70 -11.90 -1.33 9.78
CA PHE A 70 -11.46 -0.49 10.90
C PHE A 70 -9.95 -0.34 10.85
N THR A 71 -9.42 0.69 11.50
CA THR A 71 -7.98 0.83 11.65
C THR A 71 -7.48 0.07 12.88
N GLU A 72 -6.30 -0.53 12.76
CA GLU A 72 -5.66 -1.35 13.79
C GLU A 72 -4.19 -0.96 13.91
N ILE A 73 -3.73 -0.67 15.12
CA ILE A 73 -2.32 -0.37 15.41
C ILE A 73 -1.57 -1.69 15.58
N ILE A 74 -0.57 -1.90 14.73
CA ILE A 74 0.32 -3.05 14.77
C ILE A 74 1.71 -2.59 15.22
N SER A 75 2.24 -3.20 16.29
CA SER A 75 3.62 -2.93 16.74
C SER A 75 4.66 -3.65 15.87
N ASP A 76 5.91 -3.18 15.86
CA ASP A 76 7.03 -3.81 15.14
C ASP A 76 7.41 -5.23 15.64
N ALA A 77 6.87 -5.65 16.78
CA ALA A 77 7.02 -7.01 17.32
C ALA A 77 5.90 -7.97 16.87
N ASP A 78 4.86 -7.48 16.20
CA ASP A 78 3.73 -8.29 15.77
C ASP A 78 4.09 -9.18 14.56
N ALA A 79 3.43 -10.33 14.44
CA ALA A 79 3.62 -11.22 13.29
C ALA A 79 3.12 -10.60 11.97
N ALA A 80 2.15 -9.69 12.05
CA ALA A 80 1.61 -8.91 10.94
C ALA A 80 2.36 -7.59 10.70
N ALA A 81 3.50 -7.33 11.37
CA ALA A 81 4.29 -6.14 11.10
C ALA A 81 4.80 -6.08 9.65
N LEU A 82 4.82 -4.89 9.06
CA LEU A 82 5.38 -4.66 7.73
C LEU A 82 6.89 -5.03 7.69
N PRO A 83 7.42 -5.51 6.56
CA PRO A 83 8.85 -5.77 6.44
C PRO A 83 9.68 -4.51 6.72
N GLY A 84 10.47 -4.54 7.79
CA GLY A 84 11.32 -3.42 8.20
C GLY A 84 10.58 -2.32 8.97
N GLN A 85 9.35 -2.58 9.44
CA GLN A 85 8.62 -1.69 10.34
C GLN A 85 9.45 -1.37 11.58
N VAL A 86 9.38 -0.11 12.02
CA VAL A 86 9.98 0.37 13.26
C VAL A 86 8.91 1.10 14.03
N GLY A 87 8.65 0.67 15.26
CA GLY A 87 7.55 1.20 16.07
C GLY A 87 6.17 0.73 15.60
N ASP A 88 5.15 1.45 16.05
CA ASP A 88 3.76 1.19 15.72
C ASP A 88 3.45 1.67 14.31
N ASN A 89 2.58 0.93 13.60
CA ASN A 89 2.02 1.30 12.31
C ASN A 89 0.51 1.02 12.33
N GLU A 90 -0.29 2.00 11.99
CA GLU A 90 -1.74 1.86 11.87
C GLU A 90 -2.07 1.35 10.46
N LEU A 91 -2.85 0.27 10.38
CA LEU A 91 -3.26 -0.32 9.11
C LEU A 91 -4.78 -0.40 9.02
N LEU A 92 -5.27 -0.59 7.80
CA LEU A 92 -6.67 -0.96 7.59
C LEU A 92 -6.84 -2.48 7.75
N SER A 93 -7.70 -2.88 8.67
CA SER A 93 -8.10 -4.26 8.91
C SER A 93 -9.54 -4.46 8.44
N THR A 94 -9.79 -5.55 7.72
CA THR A 94 -11.13 -5.91 7.25
C THR A 94 -11.55 -7.29 7.71
N THR A 95 -12.80 -7.41 8.14
CA THR A 95 -13.47 -8.68 8.38
C THR A 95 -14.68 -8.76 7.49
N PHE A 96 -14.87 -9.88 6.81
CA PHE A 96 -15.96 -9.99 5.84
C PHE A 96 -16.49 -11.43 5.73
N THR A 97 -17.73 -11.52 5.28
CA THR A 97 -18.35 -12.73 4.72
C THR A 97 -19.05 -12.29 3.45
N VAL A 98 -18.63 -12.84 2.30
CA VAL A 98 -19.15 -12.41 0.99
C VAL A 98 -19.97 -13.54 0.37
N GLY A 99 -21.26 -13.30 0.19
CA GLY A 99 -22.17 -14.16 -0.57
C GLY A 99 -22.50 -13.62 -1.96
N ASP A 100 -22.40 -12.30 -2.14
CA ASP A 100 -22.57 -11.56 -3.40
C ASP A 100 -21.40 -10.59 -3.63
N TYR A 101 -21.47 -9.36 -3.13
CA TYR A 101 -20.42 -8.36 -3.20
C TYR A 101 -20.24 -7.65 -1.84
N ALA A 102 -19.02 -7.27 -1.54
CA ALA A 102 -18.71 -6.36 -0.44
C ALA A 102 -17.37 -5.68 -0.69
N GLY A 103 -17.23 -4.45 -0.22
CA GLY A 103 -16.02 -3.67 -0.41
C GLY A 103 -16.00 -2.42 0.46
N PHE A 104 -14.98 -1.62 0.21
CA PHE A 104 -14.80 -0.29 0.75
C PHE A 104 -14.25 0.62 -0.33
N GLY A 105 -14.41 1.92 -0.17
CA GLY A 105 -13.89 2.91 -1.10
C GLY A 105 -13.65 4.24 -0.42
N ASP A 106 -13.04 5.16 -1.15
CA ASP A 106 -12.84 6.54 -0.74
C ASP A 106 -13.33 7.49 -1.82
N ASN A 107 -14.30 8.34 -1.47
CA ASN A 107 -14.76 9.41 -2.32
C ASN A 107 -13.87 10.64 -2.12
N PHE A 108 -13.08 10.98 -3.14
CA PHE A 108 -12.17 12.12 -3.10
C PHE A 108 -12.90 13.47 -3.17
N GLY A 109 -13.59 13.84 -2.09
CA GLY A 109 -14.17 15.17 -1.84
C GLY A 109 -14.99 15.75 -3.00
N ALA A 110 -15.07 17.08 -3.03
CA ALA A 110 -15.81 17.82 -4.08
C ALA A 110 -15.00 18.03 -5.37
N VAL A 111 -13.72 17.67 -5.38
CA VAL A 111 -12.81 17.88 -6.51
C VAL A 111 -12.08 16.57 -6.78
N SER A 112 -12.34 15.97 -7.94
CA SER A 112 -11.66 14.77 -8.39
C SER A 112 -10.15 14.97 -8.45
N GLN A 113 -9.39 13.91 -8.16
CA GLN A 113 -7.95 13.94 -8.30
C GLN A 113 -7.53 13.88 -9.77
N ASN A 114 -6.32 14.36 -10.05
CA ASN A 114 -5.68 14.19 -11.36
C ASN A 114 -4.47 13.28 -11.23
N TRP A 115 -4.56 12.08 -11.78
CA TRP A 115 -3.50 11.07 -11.75
C TRP A 115 -2.75 10.92 -13.08
N ALA A 116 -2.94 11.84 -14.03
CA ALA A 116 -2.36 11.74 -15.38
C ALA A 116 -0.81 11.72 -15.42
N SER A 117 -0.14 12.08 -14.32
CA SER A 117 1.33 12.01 -14.20
C SER A 117 1.85 10.68 -13.65
N TYR A 118 0.98 9.72 -13.34
CA TYR A 118 1.35 8.44 -12.75
C TYR A 118 0.96 7.29 -13.68
N ASP A 119 1.74 6.21 -13.64
CA ASP A 119 1.51 5.03 -14.48
C ASP A 119 0.73 3.92 -13.77
N ALA A 120 0.58 3.99 -12.44
CA ALA A 120 0.02 2.92 -11.64
C ALA A 120 -0.64 3.41 -10.35
N PHE A 121 -1.60 2.61 -9.89
CA PHE A 121 -2.14 2.62 -8.53
C PHE A 121 -1.46 1.52 -7.71
N THR A 122 -1.14 1.79 -6.43
CA THR A 122 -0.43 0.83 -5.58
C THR A 122 -0.87 0.90 -4.13
N PHE A 123 -0.84 -0.25 -3.46
CA PHE A 123 -1.12 -0.40 -2.04
C PHE A 123 -0.38 -1.62 -1.47
N TRP A 124 -0.15 -1.63 -0.17
CA TRP A 124 0.31 -2.82 0.55
C TRP A 124 -0.87 -3.71 0.92
N PHE A 125 -0.74 -5.01 0.66
CA PHE A 125 -1.74 -6.02 0.97
C PHE A 125 -1.14 -7.14 1.81
N TYR A 126 -1.81 -7.52 2.89
CA TYR A 126 -1.44 -8.68 3.70
C TYR A 126 -2.19 -9.91 3.20
N GLY A 127 -1.50 -10.74 2.41
CA GLY A 127 -2.06 -11.96 1.85
C GLY A 127 -2.21 -13.07 2.87
N GLN A 128 -3.29 -13.84 2.74
CA GLN A 128 -3.55 -15.03 3.54
C GLN A 128 -3.46 -16.31 2.71
N ASN A 129 -3.11 -16.20 1.42
CA ASN A 129 -3.11 -17.29 0.44
C ASN A 129 -4.49 -17.98 0.40
N SER A 130 -5.55 -17.18 0.46
CA SER A 130 -6.94 -17.64 0.53
C SER A 130 -7.46 -18.18 -0.80
N GLY A 131 -6.83 -17.79 -1.92
CA GLY A 131 -7.32 -18.07 -3.27
C GLY A 131 -8.53 -17.22 -3.68
N LEU A 132 -8.94 -16.25 -2.86
CA LEU A 132 -10.00 -15.31 -3.21
C LEU A 132 -9.54 -14.35 -4.30
N SER A 133 -10.48 -13.94 -5.16
CA SER A 133 -10.29 -12.86 -6.11
C SER A 133 -10.76 -11.55 -5.49
N TYR A 134 -9.93 -10.53 -5.58
CA TYR A 134 -10.21 -9.16 -5.16
C TYR A 134 -10.25 -8.27 -6.40
N GLN A 135 -11.14 -7.28 -6.38
CA GLN A 135 -11.29 -6.29 -7.45
C GLN A 135 -10.80 -4.93 -6.93
N ALA A 136 -9.89 -4.31 -7.67
CA ALA A 136 -9.54 -2.91 -7.47
C ALA A 136 -10.32 -2.07 -8.49
N GLU A 137 -11.00 -1.03 -8.01
CA GLU A 137 -11.86 -0.18 -8.83
C GLU A 137 -11.37 1.26 -8.83
N VAL A 138 -11.41 1.91 -10.00
CA VAL A 138 -11.17 3.34 -10.20
C VAL A 138 -12.37 3.92 -10.93
N PHE A 139 -12.89 5.03 -10.41
CA PHE A 139 -13.99 5.77 -11.01
C PHE A 139 -13.41 7.04 -11.65
N ASP A 140 -13.63 7.23 -12.94
CA ASP A 140 -13.09 8.36 -13.72
C ASP A 140 -14.19 9.20 -14.38
N GLY A 141 -13.99 10.52 -14.40
CA GLY A 141 -14.96 11.47 -14.92
C GLY A 141 -16.27 11.52 -14.11
N GLY A 142 -17.35 11.93 -14.79
CA GLY A 142 -18.67 12.09 -14.18
C GLY A 142 -18.82 13.35 -13.31
N SER A 143 -20.05 13.59 -12.83
CA SER A 143 -20.34 14.64 -11.84
C SER A 143 -20.21 14.17 -10.40
N ASP A 144 -20.27 12.86 -10.20
CA ASP A 144 -20.23 12.14 -8.92
C ASP A 144 -19.97 10.64 -9.21
N ALA A 145 -19.86 9.82 -8.15
CA ALA A 145 -19.55 8.40 -8.27
C ALA A 145 -20.59 7.59 -9.06
N ASP A 146 -21.87 7.98 -9.04
CA ASP A 146 -22.94 7.27 -9.76
C ASP A 146 -22.92 7.57 -11.27
N HIS A 147 -22.26 8.66 -11.67
CA HIS A 147 -22.16 9.10 -13.06
C HIS A 147 -20.74 8.98 -13.64
N ALA A 148 -19.81 8.40 -12.89
CA ALA A 148 -18.44 8.16 -13.33
C ALA A 148 -18.33 6.86 -14.15
N GLU A 149 -17.34 6.80 -15.04
CA GLU A 149 -16.95 5.55 -15.68
C GLU A 149 -16.24 4.68 -14.65
N ARG A 150 -16.61 3.41 -14.55
CA ARG A 150 -15.98 2.45 -13.64
C ARG A 150 -14.98 1.59 -14.39
N TRP A 151 -13.79 1.47 -13.81
CA TRP A 151 -12.67 0.71 -14.34
C TRP A 151 -12.18 -0.27 -13.28
N ASP A 152 -11.99 -1.53 -13.65
CA ASP A 152 -11.63 -2.57 -12.68
C ASP A 152 -10.41 -3.42 -13.10
N TYR A 153 -9.75 -3.96 -12.08
CA TYR A 153 -8.70 -4.97 -12.21
C TYR A 153 -8.83 -6.01 -11.10
N ASN A 154 -8.84 -7.28 -11.50
CA ASN A 154 -8.91 -8.40 -10.57
C ASN A 154 -7.52 -8.98 -10.26
N PHE A 155 -7.25 -9.24 -8.97
CA PHE A 155 -6.08 -9.98 -8.52
C PHE A 155 -6.47 -11.10 -7.55
N THR A 156 -5.65 -12.15 -7.48
CA THR A 156 -5.86 -13.29 -6.59
C THR A 156 -4.93 -13.21 -5.39
N ASP A 157 -5.44 -13.47 -4.20
CA ASP A 157 -4.63 -13.70 -3.00
C ASP A 157 -3.99 -15.09 -3.05
N ASP A 158 -2.78 -15.15 -3.63
CA ASP A 158 -1.99 -16.37 -3.86
C ASP A 158 -0.70 -16.43 -3.00
N PHE A 159 -0.64 -15.65 -1.94
CA PHE A 159 0.56 -15.47 -1.13
C PHE A 159 0.27 -15.21 0.34
N THR A 160 1.25 -15.46 1.21
CA THR A 160 1.13 -15.18 2.64
C THR A 160 2.04 -14.02 3.03
N GLY A 161 1.52 -13.09 3.83
CA GLY A 161 2.24 -11.93 4.34
C GLY A 161 2.14 -10.71 3.43
N TRP A 162 2.94 -9.69 3.74
CA TRP A 162 2.90 -8.41 3.02
C TRP A 162 3.47 -8.49 1.60
N ARG A 163 2.73 -7.93 0.65
CA ARG A 163 3.20 -7.65 -0.71
C ARG A 163 2.66 -6.28 -1.13
N GLN A 164 3.51 -5.50 -1.79
CA GLN A 164 3.05 -4.32 -2.51
C GLN A 164 2.39 -4.76 -3.81
N ILE A 165 1.10 -4.46 -3.95
CA ILE A 165 0.36 -4.63 -5.20
C ILE A 165 0.56 -3.36 -6.03
N ILE A 166 0.96 -3.52 -7.28
CA ILE A 166 1.17 -2.43 -8.24
C ILE A 166 0.33 -2.75 -9.47
N ILE A 167 -0.65 -1.91 -9.76
CA ILE A 167 -1.59 -2.09 -10.86
C ILE A 167 -1.37 -0.94 -11.84
N PRO A 168 -0.74 -1.18 -13.00
CA PRO A 168 -0.63 -0.18 -14.04
C PRO A 168 -2.02 0.31 -14.46
N PHE A 169 -2.22 1.61 -14.69
CA PHE A 169 -3.51 2.12 -15.17
C PHE A 169 -3.90 1.48 -16.50
N SER A 170 -2.93 1.12 -17.34
CA SER A 170 -3.15 0.40 -18.59
C SER A 170 -3.67 -1.04 -18.43
N ALA A 171 -3.68 -1.58 -17.21
CA ALA A 171 -4.18 -2.94 -16.92
C ALA A 171 -5.66 -2.95 -16.53
N PHE A 172 -6.24 -1.80 -16.20
CA PHE A 172 -7.65 -1.68 -15.89
C PHE A 172 -8.51 -1.89 -17.14
N ASN A 173 -9.66 -2.52 -16.95
CA ASN A 173 -10.65 -2.74 -17.99
C ASN A 173 -11.91 -1.93 -17.67
N PHE A 174 -12.63 -1.52 -18.71
CA PHE A 174 -13.94 -0.92 -18.51
C PHE A 174 -14.85 -1.95 -17.84
N ALA A 175 -15.49 -1.55 -16.74
CA ALA A 175 -16.32 -2.45 -15.96
C ALA A 175 -17.57 -2.87 -16.74
N THR A 176 -17.93 -4.15 -16.63
CA THR A 176 -19.09 -4.73 -17.33
C THR A 176 -20.08 -5.40 -16.39
N ASP A 177 -19.74 -5.47 -15.12
CA ASP A 177 -20.59 -5.86 -14.01
C ASP A 177 -21.43 -4.66 -13.51
N PHE A 178 -22.41 -4.93 -12.65
CA PHE A 178 -23.32 -3.92 -12.10
C PHE A 178 -23.16 -3.82 -10.61
#